data_AF-A0A957U7J4-F1
#
_entry.id   AF-A0A957U7J4-F1
#
_cell.length_a   1.000
_cell.length_b   1.000
_cell.length_c   1.000
_cell.angle_alpha   90.00
_cell.angle_beta   90.00
_cell.angle_gamma   90.00
#
_symmetry.space_group_name_H-M   'P 1'
#
loop_
_entity.id
_entity.type
_entity.pdbx_description
1 polymer ?
#
loop_
_entity_poly.entity_id
_entity_poly.type
_entity_poly.pdbx_seq_one_letter_code
_entity_poly.pdbx_strand_id
1 'polypeptide(L)'
;EELMTSHCAGWGNAYAQIILDGAGRVRELWPLRPDRMSVERKGGELRYYYLQQNGQEVPLAAWQVHHRRAMVMDGLTGMSPLRVAMLAVSLGMATEEFGARFFAQGARPGFLLSHPGELTDKAYERLKRVWNSETLENAHKVRIIEEGMKVEQIGIPPEEAQFLETRRFQAQEVARLFRMPPHKIGLLENATFSNIEHQAIEFVTDTIRPWLIRNEQAMYRDLLSENEQEAIYFEYLVDGLLRGDTATRYQSYAVARQWGWLSANDIRRMENMPPIDGGDVYLQPLNMSPAGQFGDQAAAARTVDPTWIAPLVEDRARRLVRREANDLRRKGASIARKDGDFGQWAAQFYDGWMSAAGEEMAATVAAAARATGRSETTLSNAVHGALWERTQRSLAQVRLVVSECGGTDETPDDALERYADTIEEAGAQALAASLMAVLIEAGGTHATGN
;
A
#
# COMPACT_ATOMS: atom_id res chain seq x y z
N GLU A 1 12.42 17.04 10.33
CA GLU A 1 11.52 17.28 9.17
C GLU A 1 11.47 18.69 8.63
N GLU A 2 11.05 19.71 9.38
CA GLU A 2 10.92 21.08 8.81
C GLU A 2 12.25 21.61 8.24
N LEU A 3 13.33 21.52 9.03
CA LEU A 3 14.68 21.89 8.61
C LEU A 3 15.12 21.19 7.30
N MET A 4 14.84 19.89 7.19
CA MET A 4 15.17 19.09 5.99
C MET A 4 14.37 19.56 4.78
N THR A 5 13.11 19.95 4.98
CA THR A 5 12.28 20.50 3.90
C THR A 5 12.80 21.88 3.46
N SER A 6 13.17 22.75 4.39
CA SER A 6 13.79 24.05 4.08
C SER A 6 15.11 23.88 3.33
N HIS A 7 15.96 22.95 3.76
CA HIS A 7 17.21 22.61 3.05
C HIS A 7 16.93 22.14 1.61
N CYS A 8 15.97 21.23 1.43
CA CYS A 8 15.63 20.70 0.11
C CYS A 8 15.03 21.79 -0.80
N ALA A 9 14.14 22.64 -0.27
CA ALA A 9 13.53 23.73 -1.02
C ALA A 9 14.53 24.85 -1.37
N GLY A 10 15.49 25.15 -0.49
CA GLY A 10 16.50 26.19 -0.73
C GLY A 10 17.66 25.72 -1.60
N TRP A 11 18.30 24.62 -1.21
CA TRP A 11 19.54 24.12 -1.84
C TRP A 11 19.30 23.06 -2.91
N GLY A 12 18.06 22.56 -3.03
CA GLY A 12 17.73 21.42 -3.87
C GLY A 12 18.09 20.07 -3.25
N ASN A 13 18.77 20.08 -2.10
CA ASN A 13 19.28 18.89 -1.42
C ASN A 13 19.07 19.02 0.07
N ALA A 14 18.69 17.92 0.70
CA ALA A 14 18.71 17.79 2.15
C ALA A 14 19.37 16.48 2.54
N TYR A 15 20.24 16.56 3.55
CA TYR A 15 21.05 15.45 4.02
C TYR A 15 20.79 15.24 5.50
N ALA A 16 20.67 13.99 5.93
CA ALA A 16 20.72 13.62 7.33
C ALA A 16 21.65 12.43 7.50
N GLN A 17 22.47 12.45 8.55
CA GLN A 17 23.25 11.29 8.95
C GLN A 17 22.32 10.29 9.63
N ILE A 18 22.40 9.04 9.20
CA ILE A 18 21.65 7.93 9.76
C ILE A 18 22.48 7.34 10.91
N ILE A 19 21.92 7.37 12.11
CA ILE A 19 22.51 6.75 13.29
C ILE A 19 21.76 5.44 13.57
N LEU A 20 22.48 4.34 13.54
CA LEU A 20 21.94 3.00 13.79
C LEU A 20 22.07 2.62 15.28
N ASP A 21 21.16 1.77 15.76
CA ASP A 21 21.29 1.09 17.05
C ASP A 21 22.25 -0.11 16.97
N GLY A 22 22.51 -0.76 18.11
CA GLY A 22 23.37 -1.95 18.17
C GLY A 22 22.83 -3.18 17.43
N ALA A 23 21.56 -3.15 17.00
CA ALA A 23 20.92 -4.19 16.20
C ALA A 23 20.85 -3.82 14.71
N GLY A 24 21.43 -2.69 14.30
CA GLY A 24 21.45 -2.23 12.91
C GLY A 24 20.18 -1.51 12.44
N ARG A 25 19.26 -1.17 13.34
CA ARG A 25 18.03 -0.42 13.01
C ARG A 25 18.26 1.07 13.09
N VAL A 26 17.53 1.85 12.28
CA VAL A 26 17.60 3.32 12.32
C VAL A 26 17.08 3.82 13.67
N ARG A 27 17.94 4.56 14.39
CA ARG A 27 17.63 5.14 15.70
C ARG A 27 17.37 6.64 15.61
N GLU A 28 18.26 7.36 14.92
CA GLU A 28 18.20 8.83 14.84
C GLU A 28 18.61 9.32 13.44
N LEU A 29 18.04 10.45 13.04
CA LEU A 29 18.44 11.18 11.84
C LEU A 29 18.96 12.55 12.25
N TRP A 30 20.24 12.81 11.99
CA TRP A 30 20.87 14.08 12.34
C TRP A 30 21.00 14.96 11.10
N PRO A 31 20.25 16.07 11.00
CA PRO A 31 20.29 16.93 9.83
C PRO A 31 21.68 17.51 9.59
N LEU A 32 22.18 17.33 8.38
CA LEU A 32 23.45 17.88 7.92
C LEU A 32 23.19 19.07 7.00
N ARG A 33 24.05 20.07 7.12
CA ARG A 33 24.02 21.29 6.32
C ARG A 33 24.41 21.01 4.86
N PRO A 34 23.56 21.33 3.87
CA PRO A 34 23.84 21.08 2.45
C PRO A 34 25.06 21.83 1.92
N ASP A 35 25.36 23.02 2.43
CA ASP A 35 26.51 23.83 2.03
C ASP A 35 27.87 23.20 2.39
N ARG A 36 27.87 22.17 3.25
CA ARG A 36 29.06 21.47 3.73
C ARG A 36 29.15 20.03 3.25
N MET A 37 28.30 19.65 2.29
CA MET A 37 28.25 18.31 1.73
C MET A 37 28.77 18.30 0.30
N SER A 38 29.65 17.37 -0.01
CA SER A 38 30.05 17.03 -1.38
C SER A 38 29.63 15.60 -1.71
N VAL A 39 29.20 15.37 -2.95
CA VAL A 39 28.73 14.07 -3.43
C VAL A 39 29.50 13.69 -4.68
N GLU A 40 30.13 12.52 -4.66
CA GLU A 40 30.86 12.00 -5.80
C GLU A 40 30.42 10.56 -6.10
N ARG A 41 30.53 10.15 -7.36
CA ARG A 41 30.43 8.75 -7.76
C ARG A 41 31.81 8.25 -8.15
N LYS A 42 32.36 7.31 -7.37
CA LYS A 42 33.67 6.68 -7.64
C LYS A 42 33.48 5.18 -7.77
N GLY A 43 33.86 4.61 -8.91
CA GLY A 43 33.73 3.17 -9.16
C GLY A 43 32.29 2.65 -9.19
N GLY A 44 31.31 3.49 -9.52
CA GLY A 44 29.88 3.14 -9.50
C GLY A 44 29.19 3.35 -8.15
N GLU A 45 29.96 3.45 -7.06
CA GLU A 45 29.43 3.72 -5.73
C GLU A 45 29.33 5.22 -5.44
N LEU A 46 28.27 5.59 -4.73
CA LEU A 46 28.06 6.95 -4.27
C LEU A 46 28.80 7.17 -2.95
N ARG A 47 29.59 8.24 -2.87
CA ARG A 47 30.31 8.65 -1.65
C ARG A 47 29.95 10.07 -1.30
N TYR A 48 29.75 10.29 -0.01
CA TYR A 48 29.46 11.59 0.57
C TYR A 48 30.69 12.06 1.35
N TYR A 49 30.96 13.35 1.33
CA TYR A 49 32.01 13.96 2.13
C TYR A 49 31.42 15.15 2.87
N TYR A 50 31.52 15.12 4.20
CA TYR A 50 30.98 16.17 5.06
C TYR A 50 32.09 16.96 5.74
N LEU A 51 32.08 18.28 5.55
CA LEU A 51 33.00 19.19 6.21
C LEU A 51 32.49 19.53 7.62
N GLN A 52 33.15 18.96 8.64
CA GLN A 52 32.85 19.23 10.04
C GLN A 52 33.24 20.66 10.44
N GLN A 53 32.74 21.12 11.61
CA GLN A 53 33.06 22.46 12.12
C GLN A 53 34.56 22.69 12.40
N ASN A 54 35.30 21.62 12.67
CA ASN A 54 36.75 21.63 12.87
C ASN A 54 37.55 21.73 11.55
N GLY A 55 36.88 21.81 10.39
CA GLY A 55 37.50 21.85 9.07
C GLY A 55 37.96 20.49 8.54
N GLN A 56 37.70 19.40 9.26
CA GLN A 56 38.00 18.05 8.79
C GLN A 56 36.89 17.55 7.87
N GLU A 57 37.28 16.98 6.74
CA GLU A 57 36.36 16.30 5.82
C GLU A 57 36.23 14.83 6.22
N VAL A 58 35.00 14.41 6.51
CA VAL A 58 34.68 13.03 6.90
C VAL A 58 33.97 12.33 5.76
N PRO A 59 34.52 11.22 5.23
CA PRO A 59 33.82 10.42 4.25
C PRO A 59 32.67 9.65 4.92
N LEU A 60 31.49 9.74 4.32
CA LEU A 60 30.29 9.01 4.70
C LEU A 60 29.89 8.10 3.54
N ALA A 61 29.64 6.82 3.86
CA ALA A 61 29.15 5.86 2.89
C ALA A 61 27.69 6.14 2.51
N ALA A 62 27.23 5.61 1.38
CA ALA A 62 25.87 5.86 0.90
C ALA A 62 24.78 5.45 1.90
N TRP A 63 24.96 4.34 2.60
CA TRP A 63 24.03 3.83 3.61
C TRP A 63 24.00 4.66 4.91
N GLN A 64 24.97 5.56 5.12
CA GLN A 64 25.03 6.42 6.31
C GLN A 64 24.30 7.75 6.13
N VAL A 65 23.83 8.05 4.92
CA VAL A 65 23.29 9.36 4.57
C VAL A 65 21.91 9.20 3.95
N HIS A 66 20.90 9.72 4.65
CA HIS A 66 19.60 9.96 4.06
C HIS A 66 19.68 11.22 3.19
N HIS A 67 19.44 11.08 1.89
CA HIS A 67 19.61 12.15 0.92
C HIS A 67 18.31 12.40 0.14
N ARG A 68 17.58 13.44 0.53
CA ARG A 68 16.41 13.92 -0.20
C ARG A 68 16.84 14.92 -1.27
N ARG A 69 16.49 14.63 -2.52
CA ARG A 69 16.81 15.46 -3.69
C ARG A 69 15.55 16.08 -4.24
N ALA A 70 15.55 17.37 -4.54
CA ALA A 70 14.49 18.06 -5.27
C ALA A 70 14.55 17.67 -6.77
N MET A 71 14.81 18.60 -7.68
CA MET A 71 14.92 18.30 -9.11
C MET A 71 16.33 17.83 -9.46
N VAL A 72 16.50 16.65 -10.05
CA VAL A 72 17.83 16.09 -10.39
C VAL A 72 18.00 16.07 -11.91
N MET A 73 19.13 16.60 -12.43
CA MET A 73 19.49 16.50 -13.86
C MET A 73 20.79 15.74 -14.11
N ASP A 74 21.74 15.81 -13.18
CA ASP A 74 23.04 15.13 -13.24
C ASP A 74 22.98 13.66 -12.75
N GLY A 75 21.84 13.24 -12.19
CA GLY A 75 21.63 11.93 -11.58
C GLY A 75 22.21 11.77 -10.16
N LEU A 76 22.89 12.79 -9.63
CA LEU A 76 23.62 12.74 -8.36
C LEU A 76 23.06 13.73 -7.33
N THR A 77 22.88 14.98 -7.72
CA THR A 77 22.47 16.07 -6.83
C THR A 77 21.23 16.78 -7.34
N GLY A 78 20.40 17.24 -6.42
CA GLY A 78 19.30 18.14 -6.71
C GLY A 78 19.81 19.53 -7.08
N MET A 79 19.14 20.16 -8.03
CA MET A 79 19.31 21.57 -8.35
C MET A 79 18.53 22.42 -7.36
N SER A 80 19.19 23.45 -6.83
CA SER A 80 18.51 24.50 -6.07
C SER A 80 17.46 25.18 -6.95
N PRO A 81 16.17 25.19 -6.55
CA PRO A 81 15.14 25.95 -7.25
C PRO A 81 15.52 27.43 -7.38
N LEU A 82 16.09 28.01 -6.32
CA LEU A 82 16.59 29.40 -6.32
C LEU A 82 17.69 29.61 -7.37
N ARG A 83 18.59 28.65 -7.53
CA ARG A 83 19.65 28.73 -8.56
C ARG A 83 19.06 28.66 -9.97
N VAL A 84 18.02 27.87 -10.19
CA VAL A 84 17.32 27.78 -11.48
C VAL A 84 16.62 29.11 -11.80
N ALA A 85 16.00 29.76 -10.82
CA ALA A 85 15.31 31.04 -10.99
C ALA A 85 16.19 32.27 -10.67
N MET A 86 17.51 32.13 -10.61
CA MET A 86 18.41 33.19 -10.13
C MET A 86 18.23 34.50 -10.92
N LEU A 87 18.05 34.41 -12.24
CA LEU A 87 17.83 35.57 -13.09
C LEU A 87 16.51 36.29 -12.74
N ALA A 88 15.41 35.56 -12.60
CA ALA A 88 14.11 36.13 -12.24
C ALA A 88 14.14 36.78 -10.84
N VAL A 89 14.77 36.11 -9.86
CA VAL A 89 14.95 36.66 -8.50
C VAL A 89 15.83 37.91 -8.53
N SER A 90 16.94 37.89 -9.29
CA SER A 90 17.85 39.04 -9.39
C SER A 90 17.18 40.25 -10.05
N LEU A 91 16.32 40.02 -11.05
CA LEU A 91 15.51 41.06 -11.66
C LEU A 91 14.55 41.67 -10.64
N GLY A 92 13.90 40.83 -9.83
CA GLY A 92 13.07 41.26 -8.70
C GLY A 92 13.81 42.16 -7.71
N MET A 93 14.99 41.72 -7.26
CA MET A 93 15.83 42.51 -6.36
C MET A 93 16.22 43.87 -6.97
N ALA A 94 16.59 43.89 -8.25
CA ALA A 94 16.95 45.13 -8.95
C ALA A 94 15.74 46.08 -9.08
N THR A 95 14.55 45.56 -9.38
CA THR A 95 13.31 46.35 -9.42
C THR A 95 12.95 46.90 -8.03
N GLU A 96 13.08 46.10 -6.98
CA GLU A 96 12.83 46.56 -5.61
C GLU A 96 13.83 47.64 -5.19
N GLU A 97 15.11 47.49 -5.52
CA GLU A 97 16.13 48.50 -5.24
C GLU A 97 15.87 49.80 -6.03
N PHE A 98 15.51 49.69 -7.31
CA PHE A 98 15.10 50.84 -8.11
C PHE A 98 13.91 51.56 -7.47
N GLY A 99 12.85 50.83 -7.13
CA GLY A 99 11.67 51.41 -6.48
C GLY A 99 12.00 52.06 -5.14
N ALA A 100 12.78 51.39 -4.29
CA ALA A 100 13.19 51.93 -3.00
C ALA A 100 13.95 53.25 -3.16
N ARG A 101 14.88 53.33 -4.12
CA ARG A 101 15.64 54.56 -4.42
C ARG A 101 14.75 55.64 -5.02
N PHE A 102 13.86 55.29 -5.95
CA PHE A 102 12.92 56.21 -6.60
C PHE A 102 11.98 56.86 -5.58
N PHE A 103 11.35 56.06 -4.72
CA PHE A 103 10.47 56.57 -3.67
C PHE A 103 11.23 57.31 -2.56
N ALA A 104 12.43 56.86 -2.19
CA ALA A 104 13.28 57.58 -1.24
C ALA A 104 13.72 58.97 -1.73
N GLN A 105 13.74 59.19 -3.05
CA GLN A 105 14.01 60.49 -3.68
C GLN A 105 12.73 61.31 -3.93
N GLY A 106 11.58 60.84 -3.45
CA GLY A 106 10.30 61.53 -3.58
C GLY A 106 9.65 61.41 -4.96
N ALA A 107 9.95 60.33 -5.71
CA ALA A 107 9.39 60.04 -7.03
C ALA A 107 9.54 61.20 -8.03
N ARG A 108 10.64 61.96 -7.91
CA ARG A 108 10.82 63.19 -8.70
C ARG A 108 11.32 62.85 -10.11
N PRO A 109 10.71 63.45 -11.15
CA PRO A 109 11.27 63.40 -12.49
C PRO A 109 12.64 64.07 -12.53
N GLY A 110 13.48 63.64 -13.47
CA GLY A 110 14.69 64.38 -13.80
C GLY A 110 14.33 65.79 -14.31
N PHE A 111 15.10 66.79 -13.90
CA PHE A 111 14.95 68.15 -14.41
C PHE A 111 16.19 68.52 -15.21
N LEU A 112 15.98 69.04 -16.41
CA LEU A 112 17.03 69.66 -17.22
C LEU A 112 16.93 71.18 -17.07
N LEU A 113 18.02 71.80 -16.61
CA LEU A 113 18.17 73.24 -16.57
C LEU A 113 18.89 73.69 -17.85
N SER A 114 18.18 74.44 -18.69
CA SER A 114 18.74 75.02 -19.91
C SER A 114 19.02 76.50 -19.71
N HIS A 115 20.28 76.92 -19.92
CA HIS A 115 20.72 78.31 -19.83
C HIS A 115 21.00 78.87 -21.24
N PRO A 116 20.51 80.08 -21.58
CA PRO A 116 20.62 80.63 -22.95
C PRO A 116 22.03 81.13 -23.34
N GLY A 117 22.98 81.23 -22.41
CA GLY A 117 24.36 81.67 -22.65
C GLY A 117 25.43 80.86 -21.89
N GLU A 118 26.65 81.38 -21.76
CA GLU A 118 27.74 80.75 -21.00
C GLU A 118 27.71 81.15 -19.52
N LEU A 119 27.78 80.17 -18.62
CA LEU A 119 27.90 80.39 -17.17
C LEU A 119 29.38 80.39 -16.77
N THR A 120 29.75 81.32 -15.89
CA THR A 120 31.07 81.27 -15.23
C THR A 120 31.13 80.12 -14.21
N ASP A 121 32.29 79.51 -13.98
CA ASP A 121 32.47 78.38 -13.05
C ASP A 121 31.92 78.67 -11.64
N LYS A 122 32.10 79.90 -11.16
CA LYS A 122 31.57 80.35 -9.86
C LYS A 122 30.04 80.38 -9.82
N ALA A 123 29.41 80.82 -10.91
CA ALA A 123 27.97 80.85 -11.04
C ALA A 123 27.40 79.42 -11.16
N TYR A 124 28.05 78.54 -11.92
CA TYR A 124 27.70 77.13 -12.02
C TYR A 124 27.75 76.42 -10.66
N GLU A 125 28.83 76.57 -9.91
CA GLU A 125 28.96 75.95 -8.58
C GLU A 125 27.95 76.50 -7.56
N ARG A 126 27.64 77.80 -7.61
CA ARG A 126 26.56 78.40 -6.80
C ARG A 126 25.21 77.78 -7.17
N LEU A 127 24.91 77.67 -8.47
CA LEU A 127 23.64 77.13 -8.96
C LEU A 127 23.47 75.66 -8.59
N LYS A 128 24.53 74.85 -8.80
CA LYS A 128 24.59 73.44 -8.43
C LYS A 128 24.40 73.23 -6.94
N ARG A 129 25.03 74.06 -6.09
CA ARG A 129 24.87 73.98 -4.63
C ARG A 129 23.45 74.35 -4.19
N VAL A 130 22.87 75.38 -4.80
CA VAL A 130 21.47 75.75 -4.53
C VAL A 130 20.56 74.61 -4.96
N TRP A 131 20.69 74.08 -6.17
CA TRP A 131 19.86 72.99 -6.70
C TRP A 131 19.99 71.69 -5.89
N ASN A 132 21.21 71.27 -5.57
CA ASN A 132 21.48 70.03 -4.81
C ASN A 132 21.16 70.12 -3.30
N SER A 133 20.90 71.31 -2.77
CA SER A 133 20.46 71.47 -1.37
C SER A 133 19.00 71.01 -1.13
N GLU A 134 18.36 70.48 -2.16
CA GLU A 134 16.99 69.97 -2.08
C GLU A 134 16.91 68.64 -1.35
N THR A 135 16.23 68.63 -0.21
CA THR A 135 15.87 67.44 0.56
C THR A 135 14.37 67.15 0.42
N LEU A 136 13.92 65.98 0.91
CA LEU A 136 12.48 65.66 0.96
C LEU A 136 11.69 66.73 1.75
N GLU A 137 12.28 67.29 2.81
CA GLU A 137 11.67 68.34 3.65
C GLU A 137 11.56 69.70 2.95
N ASN A 138 12.38 69.97 1.94
CA ASN A 138 12.42 71.26 1.23
C ASN A 138 11.74 71.20 -0.16
N ALA A 139 11.05 70.10 -0.47
CA ALA A 139 10.43 69.80 -1.77
C ALA A 139 9.48 70.88 -2.30
N HIS A 140 8.82 71.61 -1.41
CA HIS A 140 7.75 72.56 -1.75
C HIS A 140 8.19 74.03 -1.71
N LYS A 141 9.49 74.30 -1.56
CA LYS A 141 9.99 75.67 -1.56
C LYS A 141 10.07 76.21 -2.99
N VAL A 142 9.44 77.35 -3.21
CA VAL A 142 9.50 78.08 -4.49
C VAL A 142 10.94 78.52 -4.73
N ARG A 143 11.53 78.08 -5.86
CA ARG A 143 12.88 78.46 -6.29
C ARG A 143 12.81 79.55 -7.34
N ILE A 144 13.70 80.52 -7.21
CA ILE A 144 13.88 81.59 -8.18
C ILE A 144 14.92 81.13 -9.19
N ILE A 145 14.57 81.25 -10.47
CA ILE A 145 15.42 80.92 -11.60
C ILE A 145 15.93 82.25 -12.18
N GLU A 146 17.25 82.45 -12.18
CA GLU A 146 17.90 83.69 -12.64
C GLU A 146 18.17 83.63 -14.17
N GLU A 147 18.36 84.79 -14.81
CA GLU A 147 18.87 84.94 -16.19
C GLU A 147 18.10 84.19 -17.31
N GLY A 148 16.79 83.97 -17.14
CA GLY A 148 15.94 83.39 -18.19
C GLY A 148 16.17 81.88 -18.43
N MET A 149 16.75 81.16 -17.46
CA MET A 149 16.86 79.70 -17.57
C MET A 149 15.47 79.06 -17.64
N LYS A 150 15.39 77.96 -18.39
CA LYS A 150 14.19 77.14 -18.51
C LYS A 150 14.40 75.82 -17.79
N VAL A 151 13.39 75.41 -17.01
CA VAL A 151 13.31 74.06 -16.44
C VAL A 151 12.48 73.23 -17.40
N GLU A 152 13.13 72.24 -18.01
CA GLU A 152 12.43 71.20 -18.75
C GLU A 152 12.31 69.99 -17.84
N GLN A 153 11.07 69.61 -17.54
CA GLN A 153 10.78 68.39 -16.82
C GLN A 153 10.96 67.22 -17.79
N ILE A 154 11.94 66.36 -17.52
CA ILE A 154 12.02 65.07 -18.20
C ILE A 154 10.86 64.27 -17.61
N GLY A 155 9.85 63.99 -18.44
CA GLY A 155 8.61 63.35 -17.97
C GLY A 155 8.90 62.08 -17.17
N ILE A 156 8.12 61.85 -16.10
CA ILE A 156 8.11 60.56 -15.42
C ILE A 156 7.49 59.58 -16.41
N PRO A 157 8.16 58.47 -16.77
CA PRO A 157 7.51 57.43 -17.55
C PRO A 157 6.31 56.89 -16.74
N PRO A 158 5.26 56.36 -17.37
CA PRO A 158 4.05 55.87 -16.69
C PRO A 158 4.36 54.61 -15.86
N GLU A 159 5.07 54.78 -14.76
CA GLU A 159 5.74 53.71 -14.01
C GLU A 159 4.94 53.23 -12.80
N GLU A 160 4.06 54.05 -12.21
CA GLU A 160 3.47 53.68 -10.90
C GLU A 160 2.56 52.44 -10.97
N ALA A 161 1.67 52.37 -11.97
CA ALA A 161 0.86 51.17 -12.22
C ALA A 161 1.70 50.00 -12.74
N GLN A 162 2.66 50.29 -13.64
CA GLN A 162 3.52 49.28 -14.25
C GLN A 162 4.52 48.67 -13.25
N PHE A 163 4.93 49.41 -12.22
CA PHE A 163 5.79 48.97 -11.14
C PHE A 163 5.06 48.01 -10.20
N LEU A 164 3.81 48.32 -9.83
CA LEU A 164 2.98 47.42 -9.03
C LEU A 164 2.70 46.11 -9.78
N GLU A 165 2.37 46.20 -11.07
CA GLU A 165 2.19 45.02 -11.94
C GLU A 165 3.49 44.21 -12.06
N THR A 166 4.63 44.87 -12.21
CA THR A 166 5.95 44.22 -12.28
C THR A 166 6.26 43.48 -10.98
N ARG A 167 6.05 44.10 -9.80
CA ARG A 167 6.24 43.43 -8.50
C ARG A 167 5.33 42.23 -8.32
N ARG A 168 4.08 42.35 -8.80
CA ARG A 168 3.11 41.26 -8.74
C ARG A 168 3.51 40.11 -9.66
N PHE A 169 3.94 40.41 -10.88
CA PHE A 169 4.46 39.42 -11.81
C PHE A 169 5.68 38.69 -11.24
N GLN A 170 6.62 39.43 -10.64
CA GLN A 170 7.79 38.86 -9.96
C GLN A 170 7.41 37.92 -8.82
N ALA A 171 6.45 38.31 -7.98
CA ALA A 171 5.94 37.43 -6.91
C ALA A 171 5.32 36.14 -7.48
N GLN A 172 4.60 36.22 -8.61
CA GLN A 172 4.07 35.04 -9.30
C GLN A 172 5.17 34.16 -9.91
N GLU A 173 6.24 34.74 -10.47
CA GLU A 173 7.38 33.97 -10.99
C GLU A 173 8.06 33.15 -9.88
N VAL A 174 8.28 33.75 -8.71
CA VAL A 174 8.84 33.04 -7.55
C VAL A 174 7.86 31.96 -7.05
N ALA A 175 6.56 32.25 -7.02
CA ALA A 175 5.54 31.27 -6.62
C ALA A 175 5.49 30.06 -7.56
N ARG A 176 5.60 30.29 -8.88
CA ARG A 176 5.62 29.23 -9.92
C ARG A 176 6.76 28.24 -9.72
N LEU A 177 7.94 28.70 -9.30
CA LEU A 177 9.09 27.83 -9.02
C LEU A 177 8.77 26.74 -7.99
N PHE A 178 8.01 27.09 -6.96
CA PHE A 178 7.59 26.16 -5.91
C PHE A 178 6.24 25.49 -6.18
N ARG A 179 5.64 25.75 -7.36
CA ARG A 179 4.25 25.38 -7.69
C ARG A 179 3.24 25.92 -6.69
N MET A 180 3.53 27.06 -6.07
CA MET A 180 2.69 27.69 -5.06
C MET A 180 1.57 28.50 -5.76
N PRO A 181 0.29 28.21 -5.50
CA PRO A 181 -0.80 28.98 -6.06
C PRO A 181 -0.82 30.44 -5.54
N PRO A 182 -1.15 31.44 -6.39
CA PRO A 182 -1.14 32.86 -6.00
C PRO A 182 -2.02 33.19 -4.79
N HIS A 183 -3.16 32.50 -4.61
CA HIS A 183 -4.06 32.74 -3.49
C HIS A 183 -3.42 32.38 -2.13
N LYS A 184 -2.45 31.45 -2.07
CA LYS A 184 -1.74 31.08 -0.84
C LYS A 184 -0.71 32.12 -0.40
N ILE A 185 -0.24 32.96 -1.32
CA ILE A 185 0.71 34.04 -1.03
C ILE A 185 0.02 35.41 -0.89
N GLY A 186 -1.32 35.44 -0.81
CA GLY A 186 -2.09 36.67 -0.63
C GLY A 186 -2.36 37.45 -1.92
N LEU A 187 -2.05 36.89 -3.09
CA LEU A 187 -2.36 37.49 -4.40
C LEU A 187 -3.74 36.99 -4.88
N LEU A 188 -4.81 37.39 -4.20
CA LEU A 188 -6.19 37.09 -4.63
C LEU A 188 -6.70 38.20 -5.54
N GLU A 189 -6.68 37.98 -6.85
CA GLU A 189 -7.52 38.74 -7.77
C GLU A 189 -8.73 37.90 -8.17
N ASN A 190 -9.93 38.45 -7.99
CA ASN A 190 -11.19 37.88 -8.46
C ASN A 190 -11.51 36.45 -7.97
N ALA A 191 -11.03 36.05 -6.79
CA ALA A 191 -11.35 34.74 -6.22
C ALA A 191 -12.74 34.76 -5.53
N THR A 192 -13.69 33.98 -6.06
CA THR A 192 -14.96 33.68 -5.40
C THR A 192 -14.81 32.49 -4.44
N PHE A 193 -15.65 32.39 -3.41
CA PHE A 193 -15.59 31.32 -2.39
C PHE A 193 -15.61 29.91 -2.98
N SER A 194 -16.41 29.65 -4.02
CA SER A 194 -16.46 28.35 -4.70
C SER A 194 -15.16 27.99 -5.43
N ASN A 195 -14.38 28.99 -5.88
CA ASN A 195 -13.09 28.76 -6.52
C ASN A 195 -12.00 28.43 -5.47
N ILE A 196 -12.13 28.91 -4.24
CA ILE A 196 -11.12 28.72 -3.18
C ILE A 196 -11.03 27.27 -2.72
N GLU A 197 -12.14 26.53 -2.65
CA GLU A 197 -12.13 25.11 -2.28
C GLU A 197 -11.42 24.26 -3.33
N HIS A 198 -11.76 24.44 -4.60
CA HIS A 198 -11.07 23.78 -5.71
C HIS A 198 -9.57 24.14 -5.75
N GLN A 199 -9.23 25.41 -5.53
CA GLN A 199 -7.85 25.87 -5.43
C GLN A 199 -7.09 25.30 -4.22
N ALA A 200 -7.78 25.01 -3.11
CA ALA A 200 -7.19 24.35 -1.95
C ALA A 200 -6.86 22.87 -2.25
N ILE A 201 -7.71 22.17 -3.01
CA ILE A 201 -7.45 20.80 -3.47
C ILE A 201 -6.28 20.77 -4.47
N GLU A 202 -6.26 21.72 -5.42
CA GLU A 202 -5.16 21.89 -6.38
C GLU A 202 -3.83 22.11 -5.66
N PHE A 203 -3.81 22.98 -4.63
CA PHE A 203 -2.62 23.20 -3.80
C PHE A 203 -2.08 21.91 -3.16
N VAL A 204 -2.96 21.09 -2.59
CA VAL A 204 -2.53 19.83 -1.97
C VAL A 204 -2.00 18.86 -3.02
N THR A 205 -2.68 18.78 -4.17
CA THR A 205 -2.40 17.79 -5.22
C THR A 205 -1.14 18.14 -6.03
N ASP A 206 -0.96 19.40 -6.40
CA ASP A 206 0.09 19.82 -7.33
C ASP A 206 1.33 20.39 -6.63
N THR A 207 1.14 20.97 -5.44
CA THR A 207 2.23 21.53 -4.64
C THR A 207 2.71 20.52 -3.60
N ILE A 208 1.86 20.15 -2.64
CA ILE A 208 2.29 19.39 -1.45
C ILE A 208 2.62 17.95 -1.80
N ARG A 209 1.73 17.25 -2.52
CA ARG A 209 1.87 15.81 -2.78
C ARG A 209 3.19 15.43 -3.47
N PRO A 210 3.69 16.16 -4.48
CA PRO A 210 5.00 15.86 -5.07
C PRO A 210 6.17 15.99 -4.09
N TRP A 211 6.09 16.90 -3.11
CA TRP A 211 7.12 17.02 -2.06
C TRP A 211 7.07 15.85 -1.09
N LEU A 212 5.87 15.39 -0.72
CA LEU A 212 5.66 14.25 0.18
C LEU A 212 6.12 12.94 -0.45
N ILE A 213 5.66 12.64 -1.67
CA ILE A 213 6.07 11.42 -2.42
C ILE A 213 7.59 11.35 -2.56
N ARG A 214 8.23 12.50 -2.84
CA ARG A 214 9.69 12.58 -2.92
C ARG A 214 10.37 12.28 -1.59
N ASN A 215 9.75 12.65 -0.47
CA ASN A 215 10.28 12.31 0.85
C ASN A 215 10.05 10.83 1.16
N GLU A 216 8.87 10.30 0.91
CA GLU A 216 8.52 8.87 1.06
C GLU A 216 9.50 7.99 0.28
N GLN A 217 9.73 8.30 -0.99
CA GLN A 217 10.69 7.56 -1.83
C GLN A 217 12.12 7.63 -1.30
N ALA A 218 12.54 8.78 -0.76
CA ALA A 218 13.86 8.92 -0.16
C ALA A 218 13.97 8.13 1.16
N MET A 219 12.93 8.14 1.99
CA MET A 219 12.87 7.38 3.24
C MET A 219 12.83 5.88 2.95
N TYR A 220 12.02 5.45 1.98
CA TYR A 220 11.94 4.06 1.54
C TYR A 220 13.30 3.54 1.07
N ARG A 221 14.02 4.34 0.26
CA ARG A 221 15.36 3.98 -0.25
C ARG A 221 16.43 3.93 0.84
N ASP A 222 16.44 4.91 1.76
CA ASP A 222 17.58 5.12 2.66
C ASP A 222 17.38 4.52 4.06
N LEU A 223 16.14 4.36 4.53
CA LEU A 223 15.83 3.97 5.90
C LEU A 223 15.35 2.52 6.05
N LEU A 224 14.86 1.90 4.97
CA LEU A 224 14.38 0.52 4.98
C LEU A 224 15.43 -0.39 4.36
N SER A 225 15.66 -1.53 5.02
CA SER A 225 16.40 -2.64 4.42
C SER A 225 15.61 -3.31 3.29
N GLU A 226 16.28 -4.07 2.43
CA GLU A 226 15.65 -4.79 1.31
C GLU A 226 14.50 -5.70 1.77
N ASN A 227 14.65 -6.36 2.93
CA ASN A 227 13.60 -7.21 3.49
C ASN A 227 12.41 -6.41 4.03
N GLU A 228 12.65 -5.23 4.61
CA GLU A 228 11.58 -4.37 5.14
C GLU A 228 10.78 -3.71 4.01
N GLN A 229 11.43 -3.41 2.89
CA GLN A 229 10.79 -2.84 1.69
C GLN A 229 9.66 -3.73 1.12
N GLU A 230 9.72 -5.05 1.32
CA GLU A 230 8.64 -5.96 0.91
C GLU A 230 7.42 -5.93 1.85
N ALA A 231 7.62 -5.52 3.10
CA ALA A 231 6.60 -5.61 4.16
C ALA A 231 5.99 -4.26 4.55
N ILE A 232 6.76 -3.18 4.47
CA ILE A 232 6.38 -1.85 4.94
C ILE A 232 6.77 -0.75 3.95
N TYR A 233 5.97 0.31 3.95
CA TYR A 233 6.22 1.51 3.15
C TYR A 233 5.88 2.76 3.97
N PHE A 234 6.43 3.91 3.55
CA PHE A 234 6.10 5.20 4.14
C PHE A 234 5.05 5.90 3.30
N GLU A 235 4.01 6.42 3.95
CA GLU A 235 2.96 7.22 3.30
C GLU A 235 2.54 8.38 4.23
N TYR A 236 2.50 9.58 3.68
CA TYR A 236 1.95 10.76 4.33
C TYR A 236 0.45 10.83 4.08
N LEU A 237 -0.31 10.88 5.17
CA LEU A 237 -1.75 11.05 5.14
C LEU A 237 -2.12 12.51 4.85
N VAL A 238 -2.43 12.81 3.58
CA VAL A 238 -2.89 14.14 3.13
C VAL A 238 -4.40 14.30 3.12
N ASP A 239 -5.16 13.23 3.35
CA ASP A 239 -6.63 13.26 3.36
C ASP A 239 -7.18 14.29 4.34
N GLY A 240 -6.49 14.52 5.46
CA GLY A 240 -6.79 15.56 6.43
C GLY A 240 -6.82 16.99 5.86
N LEU A 241 -5.98 17.28 4.86
CA LEU A 241 -5.93 18.57 4.17
C LEU A 241 -7.00 18.67 3.08
N LEU A 242 -7.44 17.53 2.53
CA LEU A 242 -8.53 17.43 1.56
C LEU A 242 -9.93 17.37 2.22
N ARG A 243 -10.01 17.37 3.56
CA ARG A 243 -11.26 17.35 4.36
C ARG A 243 -12.18 18.56 4.17
N GLY A 244 -11.76 19.55 3.38
CA GLY A 244 -12.51 20.79 3.14
C GLY A 244 -13.96 20.56 2.73
N ASP A 245 -14.25 19.46 2.02
CA ASP A 245 -15.62 19.04 1.72
C ASP A 245 -15.96 17.66 2.29
N THR A 246 -16.27 17.67 3.58
CA THR A 246 -16.77 16.48 4.29
C THR A 246 -18.08 15.96 3.66
N ALA A 247 -18.90 16.82 3.06
CA ALA A 247 -20.15 16.38 2.45
C ALA A 247 -19.90 15.55 1.19
N THR A 248 -19.10 16.04 0.24
CA THR A 248 -18.78 15.28 -0.99
C THR A 248 -18.01 14.00 -0.69
N ARG A 249 -17.14 13.99 0.32
CA ARG A 249 -16.40 12.78 0.71
C ARG A 249 -17.30 11.72 1.33
N TYR A 250 -18.22 12.10 2.22
CA TYR A 250 -19.16 11.13 2.79
C TYR A 250 -20.18 10.67 1.74
N GLN A 251 -20.56 11.54 0.80
CA GLN A 251 -21.36 11.16 -0.36
C GLN A 251 -20.62 10.17 -1.27
N SER A 252 -19.33 10.37 -1.54
CA SER A 252 -18.55 9.43 -2.36
C SER A 252 -18.41 8.06 -1.69
N TYR A 253 -18.19 8.01 -0.36
CA TYR A 253 -18.21 6.76 0.39
C TYR A 253 -19.59 6.10 0.43
N ALA A 254 -20.67 6.88 0.53
CA ALA A 254 -22.03 6.36 0.46
C ALA A 254 -22.31 5.73 -0.91
N VAL A 255 -21.92 6.41 -2.00
CA VAL A 255 -22.02 5.88 -3.38
C VAL A 255 -21.15 4.62 -3.52
N ALA A 256 -19.93 4.62 -3.00
CA ALA A 256 -19.04 3.48 -3.15
C ALA A 256 -19.51 2.24 -2.40
N ARG A 257 -20.06 2.43 -1.19
CA ARG A 257 -20.68 1.36 -0.40
C ARG A 257 -21.99 0.89 -1.02
N GLN A 258 -22.77 1.80 -1.63
CA GLN A 258 -23.99 1.45 -2.36
C GLN A 258 -23.70 0.56 -3.57
N TRP A 259 -22.62 0.84 -4.32
CA TRP A 259 -22.21 0.05 -5.48
C TRP A 259 -21.39 -1.20 -5.14
N GLY A 260 -20.97 -1.35 -3.89
CA GLY A 260 -20.40 -2.61 -3.42
C GLY A 260 -18.92 -2.83 -3.61
N TRP A 261 -18.18 -1.84 -4.08
CA TRP A 261 -16.75 -1.95 -4.36
C TRP A 261 -15.87 -1.48 -3.19
N LEU A 262 -16.47 -0.85 -2.17
CA LEU A 262 -15.83 -0.58 -0.88
C LEU A 262 -16.66 -1.17 0.27
N SER A 263 -16.01 -1.92 1.16
CA SER A 263 -16.60 -2.38 2.42
C SER A 263 -16.51 -1.29 3.50
N ALA A 264 -17.18 -1.50 4.65
CA ALA A 264 -17.09 -0.56 5.76
C ALA A 264 -15.66 -0.50 6.33
N ASN A 265 -14.95 -1.64 6.37
CA ASN A 265 -13.56 -1.69 6.83
C ASN A 265 -12.57 -1.09 5.82
N ASP A 266 -12.86 -1.11 4.51
CA ASP A 266 -12.05 -0.40 3.52
C ASP A 266 -12.11 1.11 3.73
N ILE A 267 -13.32 1.64 3.93
CA ILE A 267 -13.51 3.07 4.24
C ILE A 267 -12.82 3.42 5.56
N ARG A 268 -12.95 2.58 6.60
CA ARG A 268 -12.26 2.81 7.88
C ARG A 268 -10.75 2.78 7.74
N ARG A 269 -10.20 1.91 6.90
CA ARG A 269 -8.76 1.86 6.59
C ARG A 269 -8.29 3.13 5.90
N MET A 270 -9.03 3.62 4.90
CA MET A 270 -8.77 4.91 4.25
C MET A 270 -8.86 6.07 5.27
N GLU A 271 -9.75 5.98 6.24
CA GLU A 271 -9.91 6.95 7.32
C GLU A 271 -8.94 6.76 8.50
N ASN A 272 -8.05 5.75 8.45
CA ASN A 272 -7.18 5.34 9.57
C ASN A 272 -7.94 5.07 10.89
N MET A 273 -9.16 4.56 10.78
CA MET A 273 -9.95 4.07 11.91
C MET A 273 -9.74 2.56 12.09
N PRO A 274 -9.77 2.06 13.34
CA PRO A 274 -9.68 0.63 13.59
C PRO A 274 -10.85 -0.11 12.91
N PRO A 275 -10.61 -1.32 12.38
CA PRO A 275 -11.65 -2.12 11.75
C PRO A 275 -12.72 -2.50 12.77
N ILE A 276 -13.92 -2.77 12.28
CA ILE A 276 -15.04 -3.29 13.06
C ILE A 276 -15.33 -4.73 12.66
N ASP A 277 -15.81 -5.52 13.61
CA ASP A 277 -16.24 -6.89 13.35
C ASP A 277 -17.45 -6.90 12.39
N GLY A 278 -17.42 -7.79 11.40
CA GLY A 278 -18.40 -7.80 10.30
C GLY A 278 -18.31 -6.62 9.31
N GLY A 279 -17.23 -5.84 9.32
CA GLY A 279 -17.05 -4.67 8.46
C GLY A 279 -16.57 -4.96 7.03
N ASP A 280 -16.08 -6.18 6.74
CA ASP A 280 -15.56 -6.61 5.44
C ASP A 280 -16.65 -7.15 4.48
N VAL A 281 -17.89 -6.65 4.65
CA VAL A 281 -19.03 -7.03 3.81
C VAL A 281 -19.14 -6.07 2.62
N TYR A 282 -19.01 -6.64 1.42
CA TYR A 282 -19.26 -5.95 0.15
C TYR A 282 -20.74 -6.12 -0.22
N LEU A 283 -21.43 -5.01 -0.49
CA LEU A 283 -22.86 -5.00 -0.80
C LEU A 283 -23.09 -5.19 -2.30
N GLN A 284 -23.96 -6.09 -2.73
CA GLN A 284 -24.36 -6.13 -4.13
C GLN A 284 -25.67 -5.35 -4.31
N PRO A 285 -25.72 -4.33 -5.21
CA PRO A 285 -26.98 -3.67 -5.51
C PRO A 285 -27.98 -4.67 -6.07
N LEU A 286 -29.11 -4.88 -5.38
CA LEU A 286 -30.21 -5.76 -5.80
C LEU A 286 -30.81 -5.36 -7.17
N ASN A 287 -30.59 -4.13 -7.61
CA ASN A 287 -31.20 -3.56 -8.82
C ASN A 287 -30.37 -3.75 -10.11
N MET A 288 -29.22 -4.45 -10.05
CA MET A 288 -28.34 -4.68 -11.21
C MET A 288 -28.34 -6.14 -11.70
N SER A 289 -29.53 -6.76 -11.76
CA SER A 289 -29.72 -7.99 -12.54
C SER A 289 -30.13 -7.64 -13.98
N PRO A 290 -29.65 -8.35 -15.01
CA PRO A 290 -30.18 -8.21 -16.36
C PRO A 290 -31.71 -8.40 -16.33
N ALA A 291 -32.44 -7.51 -17.02
CA ALA A 291 -33.90 -7.58 -17.05
C ALA A 291 -34.35 -8.96 -17.57
N GLY A 292 -35.04 -9.74 -16.72
CA GLY A 292 -35.60 -11.04 -17.09
C GLY A 292 -35.48 -12.18 -16.08
N GLN A 293 -34.79 -12.01 -14.95
CA GLN A 293 -34.72 -13.04 -13.90
C GLN A 293 -35.31 -12.52 -12.59
N PHE A 294 -36.62 -12.64 -12.45
CA PHE A 294 -37.30 -12.53 -11.15
C PHE A 294 -38.03 -13.85 -10.89
N GLY A 295 -37.44 -14.69 -10.05
CA GLY A 295 -38.03 -15.94 -9.58
C GLY A 295 -36.95 -16.95 -9.18
N ASP A 296 -36.87 -17.22 -7.89
CA ASP A 296 -36.27 -18.42 -7.27
C ASP A 296 -34.73 -18.57 -7.25
N GLN A 297 -34.05 -17.77 -6.42
CA GLN A 297 -32.63 -18.01 -6.08
C GLN A 297 -32.33 -17.99 -4.57
N ALA A 298 -33.25 -18.43 -3.72
CA ALA A 298 -32.94 -18.75 -2.32
C ALA A 298 -32.55 -20.24 -2.12
N ALA A 299 -32.63 -21.09 -3.14
CA ALA A 299 -32.48 -22.55 -2.99
C ALA A 299 -31.31 -23.20 -3.76
N ALA A 300 -30.52 -22.46 -4.53
CA ALA A 300 -29.36 -23.02 -5.23
C ALA A 300 -28.09 -22.88 -4.38
N ALA A 301 -28.03 -23.63 -3.28
CA ALA A 301 -26.76 -23.98 -2.66
C ALA A 301 -25.86 -24.59 -3.75
N ARG A 302 -24.62 -24.09 -3.85
CA ARG A 302 -23.60 -24.55 -4.80
C ARG A 302 -23.52 -26.09 -4.78
N THR A 303 -24.10 -26.75 -5.78
CA THR A 303 -23.87 -28.17 -6.03
C THR A 303 -22.47 -28.29 -6.63
N VAL A 304 -21.47 -28.42 -5.76
CA VAL A 304 -20.15 -28.93 -6.17
C VAL A 304 -20.39 -30.36 -6.61
N ASP A 305 -20.06 -30.69 -7.86
CA ASP A 305 -20.15 -32.07 -8.35
C ASP A 305 -19.32 -32.99 -7.43
N PRO A 306 -19.91 -33.92 -6.68
CA PRO A 306 -19.22 -34.74 -5.69
C PRO A 306 -18.27 -35.79 -6.31
N THR A 307 -18.21 -35.91 -7.63
CA THR A 307 -17.36 -36.87 -8.35
C THR A 307 -15.86 -36.75 -8.04
N TRP A 308 -15.37 -35.57 -7.66
CA TRP A 308 -13.95 -35.36 -7.31
C TRP A 308 -13.51 -36.15 -6.05
N ILE A 309 -14.46 -36.61 -5.23
CA ILE A 309 -14.17 -37.39 -4.01
C ILE A 309 -13.88 -38.86 -4.34
N ALA A 310 -14.29 -39.36 -5.52
CA ALA A 310 -14.15 -40.76 -5.90
C ALA A 310 -12.71 -41.30 -5.77
N PRO A 311 -11.68 -40.62 -6.30
CA PRO A 311 -10.30 -41.11 -6.18
C PRO A 311 -9.80 -41.15 -4.73
N LEU A 312 -10.28 -40.26 -3.87
CA LEU A 312 -9.90 -40.22 -2.45
C LEU A 312 -10.52 -41.39 -1.69
N VAL A 313 -11.78 -41.71 -1.95
CA VAL A 313 -12.49 -42.86 -1.34
C VAL A 313 -11.86 -44.17 -1.79
N GLU A 314 -11.51 -44.29 -3.07
CA GLU A 314 -10.82 -45.46 -3.60
C GLU A 314 -9.44 -45.70 -2.97
N ASP A 315 -8.60 -44.65 -2.84
CA ASP A 315 -7.29 -44.78 -2.19
C ASP A 315 -7.42 -45.22 -0.73
N ARG A 316 -8.38 -44.65 0.00
CA ARG A 316 -8.64 -45.00 1.41
C ARG A 316 -9.16 -46.44 1.55
N ALA A 317 -10.09 -46.86 0.71
CA ALA A 317 -10.58 -48.24 0.70
C ALA A 317 -9.45 -49.25 0.44
N ARG A 318 -8.57 -48.98 -0.53
CA ARG A 318 -7.40 -49.84 -0.81
C ARG A 318 -6.46 -49.94 0.38
N ARG A 319 -6.17 -48.83 1.07
CA ARG A 319 -5.29 -48.84 2.26
C ARG A 319 -5.87 -49.64 3.41
N LEU A 320 -7.17 -49.49 3.69
CA LEU A 320 -7.85 -50.20 4.78
C LEU A 320 -7.88 -51.71 4.55
N VAL A 321 -8.18 -52.12 3.31
CA VAL A 321 -8.19 -53.53 2.88
C VAL A 321 -6.79 -54.13 2.93
N ARG A 322 -5.77 -53.40 2.45
CA ARG A 322 -4.38 -53.85 2.50
C ARG A 322 -3.87 -53.97 3.93
N ARG A 323 -4.27 -53.06 4.81
CA ARG A 323 -3.97 -53.12 6.25
C ARG A 323 -4.62 -54.34 6.89
N GLU A 324 -5.89 -54.62 6.57
CA GLU A 324 -6.59 -55.83 7.02
C GLU A 324 -5.87 -57.10 6.58
N ALA A 325 -5.57 -57.25 5.29
CA ALA A 325 -4.88 -58.42 4.74
C ALA A 325 -3.50 -58.62 5.40
N ASN A 326 -2.71 -57.54 5.54
CA ASN A 326 -1.41 -57.62 6.19
C ASN A 326 -1.49 -57.97 7.67
N ASP A 327 -2.48 -57.45 8.38
CA ASP A 327 -2.67 -57.77 9.79
C ASP A 327 -3.19 -59.21 9.98
N LEU A 328 -4.04 -59.72 9.09
CA LEU A 328 -4.46 -61.13 9.07
C LEU A 328 -3.26 -62.05 8.83
N ARG A 329 -2.43 -61.77 7.82
CA ARG A 329 -1.19 -62.52 7.54
C ARG A 329 -0.22 -62.53 8.74
N ARG A 330 -0.08 -61.40 9.44
CA ARG A 330 0.85 -61.26 10.57
C ARG A 330 0.33 -61.84 11.88
N LYS A 331 -0.91 -61.55 12.23
CA LYS A 331 -1.49 -61.89 13.55
C LYS A 331 -2.17 -63.26 13.55
N GLY A 332 -2.71 -63.70 12.42
CA GLY A 332 -3.26 -65.05 12.22
C GLY A 332 -2.20 -66.13 12.52
N ALA A 333 -1.00 -65.96 11.94
CA ALA A 333 0.15 -66.85 12.11
C ALA A 333 0.60 -67.07 13.55
N SER A 334 0.35 -66.10 14.44
CA SER A 334 0.74 -66.20 15.85
C SER A 334 -0.29 -66.93 16.71
N ILE A 335 -1.55 -66.99 16.27
CA ILE A 335 -2.68 -67.44 17.10
C ILE A 335 -3.17 -68.81 16.66
N ALA A 336 -3.06 -69.17 15.38
CA ALA A 336 -3.25 -70.57 14.94
C ALA A 336 -2.30 -71.56 15.64
N ARG A 337 -1.16 -71.08 16.18
CA ARG A 337 -0.16 -71.90 16.90
C ARG A 337 -0.41 -72.06 18.40
N LYS A 338 -1.32 -71.28 18.98
CA LYS A 338 -1.68 -71.36 20.40
C LYS A 338 -3.14 -71.79 20.43
N ASP A 339 -3.45 -72.98 20.94
CA ASP A 339 -4.79 -73.58 21.12
C ASP A 339 -5.81 -72.67 21.84
N GLY A 340 -6.15 -71.53 21.24
CA GLY A 340 -7.02 -70.49 21.76
C GLY A 340 -8.23 -70.33 20.84
N ASP A 341 -9.33 -69.85 21.42
CA ASP A 341 -10.59 -69.65 20.71
C ASP A 341 -10.43 -68.60 19.58
N PHE A 342 -10.18 -69.11 18.38
CA PHE A 342 -10.02 -68.32 17.16
C PHE A 342 -11.22 -67.40 16.89
N GLY A 343 -12.44 -67.85 17.26
CA GLY A 343 -13.66 -67.08 17.09
C GLY A 343 -13.71 -65.84 17.98
N GLN A 344 -13.13 -65.92 19.18
CA GLN A 344 -12.99 -64.78 20.11
C GLN A 344 -11.90 -63.82 19.64
N TRP A 345 -10.77 -64.33 19.14
CA TRP A 345 -9.72 -63.49 18.58
C TRP A 345 -10.20 -62.70 17.35
N ALA A 346 -10.85 -63.37 16.39
CA ALA A 346 -11.32 -62.72 15.18
C ALA A 346 -12.31 -61.58 15.50
N ALA A 347 -13.15 -61.75 16.53
CA ALA A 347 -14.04 -60.70 17.00
C ALA A 347 -13.27 -59.49 17.56
N GLN A 348 -12.27 -59.71 18.40
CA GLN A 348 -11.42 -58.64 18.95
C GLN A 348 -10.59 -57.93 17.87
N PHE A 349 -10.10 -58.68 16.89
CA PHE A 349 -9.35 -58.15 15.75
C PHE A 349 -10.20 -57.15 14.95
N TYR A 350 -11.42 -57.56 14.60
CA TYR A 350 -12.31 -56.74 13.77
C TYR A 350 -12.88 -55.52 14.52
N ASP A 351 -13.06 -55.60 15.84
CA ASP A 351 -13.42 -54.46 16.69
C ASP A 351 -12.32 -53.38 16.69
N GLY A 352 -11.06 -53.80 16.86
CA GLY A 352 -9.91 -52.90 16.76
C GLY A 352 -9.69 -52.34 15.35
N TRP A 353 -9.93 -53.14 14.32
CA TRP A 353 -9.86 -52.70 12.92
C TRP A 353 -10.93 -51.64 12.62
N MET A 354 -12.15 -51.81 13.12
CA MET A 354 -13.25 -50.87 12.89
C MET A 354 -12.98 -49.49 13.48
N SER A 355 -12.46 -49.44 14.70
CA SER A 355 -12.09 -48.19 15.35
C SER A 355 -11.05 -47.41 14.53
N ALA A 356 -10.00 -48.11 14.07
CA ALA A 356 -8.97 -47.51 13.22
C ALA A 356 -9.49 -47.09 11.85
N ALA A 357 -10.41 -47.86 11.25
CA ALA A 357 -11.02 -47.53 9.97
C ALA A 357 -11.89 -46.26 10.04
N GLY A 358 -12.60 -46.06 11.15
CA GLY A 358 -13.38 -44.84 11.38
C GLY A 358 -12.51 -43.59 11.45
N GLU A 359 -11.40 -43.64 12.19
CA GLU A 359 -10.43 -42.54 12.29
C GLU A 359 -9.81 -42.18 10.93
N GLU A 360 -9.40 -43.18 10.13
CA GLU A 360 -8.81 -42.94 8.81
C GLU A 360 -9.79 -42.31 7.81
N MET A 361 -11.10 -42.50 8.01
CA MET A 361 -12.16 -41.97 7.14
C MET A 361 -12.62 -40.55 7.52
N ALA A 362 -12.27 -40.05 8.71
CA ALA A 362 -12.76 -38.76 9.23
C ALA A 362 -12.50 -37.59 8.26
N ALA A 363 -11.29 -37.50 7.70
CA ALA A 363 -10.94 -36.44 6.74
C ALA A 363 -11.74 -36.53 5.43
N THR A 364 -12.02 -37.75 4.96
CA THR A 364 -12.82 -38.00 3.74
C THR A 364 -14.29 -37.66 3.98
N VAL A 365 -14.82 -37.94 5.17
CA VAL A 365 -16.18 -37.55 5.59
C VAL A 365 -16.33 -36.04 5.65
N ALA A 366 -15.36 -35.32 6.24
CA ALA A 366 -15.36 -33.85 6.29
C ALA A 366 -15.24 -33.22 4.89
N ALA A 367 -14.51 -33.86 3.96
CA ALA A 367 -14.46 -33.43 2.56
C ALA A 367 -15.81 -33.64 1.85
N ALA A 368 -16.45 -34.79 2.06
CA ALA A 368 -17.77 -35.10 1.50
C ALA A 368 -18.90 -34.22 2.06
N ALA A 369 -18.87 -33.90 3.35
CA ALA A 369 -19.83 -32.98 3.98
C ALA A 369 -19.78 -31.59 3.33
N ARG A 370 -18.58 -31.08 3.05
CA ARG A 370 -18.38 -29.80 2.37
C ARG A 370 -18.85 -29.81 0.91
N ALA A 371 -18.67 -30.93 0.19
CA ALA A 371 -19.08 -31.04 -1.21
C ALA A 371 -20.60 -31.23 -1.37
N THR A 372 -21.22 -32.02 -0.50
CA THR A 372 -22.64 -32.40 -0.60
C THR A 372 -23.57 -31.47 0.19
N GLY A 373 -23.04 -30.60 1.06
CA GLY A 373 -23.82 -29.78 1.98
C GLY A 373 -24.52 -30.58 3.09
N ARG A 374 -24.20 -31.87 3.25
CA ARG A 374 -24.75 -32.73 4.30
C ARG A 374 -24.00 -32.54 5.62
N SER A 375 -24.68 -32.82 6.74
CA SER A 375 -24.02 -32.77 8.06
C SER A 375 -22.93 -33.83 8.19
N GLU A 376 -21.78 -33.44 8.75
CA GLU A 376 -20.64 -34.34 8.97
C GLU A 376 -21.03 -35.51 9.88
N THR A 377 -21.88 -35.27 10.88
CA THR A 377 -22.42 -36.29 11.78
C THR A 377 -23.26 -37.33 11.06
N THR A 378 -24.10 -36.91 10.09
CA THR A 378 -24.95 -37.85 9.32
C THR A 378 -24.10 -38.74 8.43
N LEU A 379 -23.09 -38.17 7.77
CA LEU A 379 -22.18 -38.93 6.89
C LEU A 379 -21.28 -39.87 7.69
N SER A 380 -20.77 -39.42 8.85
CA SER A 380 -19.95 -40.25 9.74
C SER A 380 -20.72 -41.48 10.23
N ASN A 381 -21.97 -41.31 10.68
CA ASN A 381 -22.82 -42.42 11.10
C ASN A 381 -23.08 -43.41 9.96
N ALA A 382 -23.30 -42.92 8.75
CA ALA A 382 -23.57 -43.78 7.61
C ALA A 382 -22.31 -44.55 7.16
N VAL A 383 -21.13 -43.92 7.18
CA VAL A 383 -19.84 -44.59 6.91
C VAL A 383 -19.56 -45.65 7.97
N HIS A 384 -19.81 -45.35 9.23
CA HIS A 384 -19.69 -46.33 10.32
C HIS A 384 -20.61 -47.53 10.10
N GLY A 385 -21.86 -47.31 9.65
CA GLY A 385 -22.79 -48.39 9.28
C GLY A 385 -22.26 -49.28 8.14
N ALA A 386 -21.76 -48.68 7.06
CA ALA A 386 -21.19 -49.44 5.94
C ALA A 386 -19.94 -50.25 6.33
N LEU A 387 -19.07 -49.67 7.16
CA LEU A 387 -17.90 -50.36 7.71
C LEU A 387 -18.33 -51.51 8.64
N TRP A 388 -19.34 -51.30 9.48
CA TRP A 388 -19.89 -52.33 10.36
C TRP A 388 -20.43 -53.54 9.58
N GLU A 389 -21.28 -53.31 8.57
CA GLU A 389 -21.85 -54.39 7.76
C GLU A 389 -20.79 -55.19 7.00
N ARG A 390 -19.75 -54.51 6.47
CA ARG A 390 -18.60 -55.19 5.86
C ARG A 390 -17.86 -56.03 6.88
N THR A 391 -17.58 -55.45 8.05
CA THR A 391 -16.82 -56.12 9.12
C THR A 391 -17.52 -57.39 9.60
N GLN A 392 -18.85 -57.36 9.74
CA GLN A 392 -19.63 -58.55 10.09
C GLN A 392 -19.57 -59.63 9.02
N ARG A 393 -19.62 -59.25 7.73
CA ARG A 393 -19.44 -60.18 6.61
C ARG A 393 -18.04 -60.78 6.60
N SER A 394 -16.99 -59.96 6.79
CA SER A 394 -15.61 -60.46 6.84
C SER A 394 -15.39 -61.39 8.02
N LEU A 395 -15.89 -61.05 9.22
CA LEU A 395 -15.84 -61.90 10.41
C LEU A 395 -16.50 -63.27 10.17
N ALA A 396 -17.68 -63.29 9.52
CA ALA A 396 -18.37 -64.53 9.18
C ALA A 396 -17.58 -65.40 8.19
N GLN A 397 -16.97 -64.77 7.18
CA GLN A 397 -16.13 -65.46 6.20
C GLN A 397 -14.85 -66.02 6.81
N VAL A 398 -14.15 -65.25 7.65
CA VAL A 398 -12.97 -65.72 8.40
C VAL A 398 -13.31 -66.92 9.28
N ARG A 399 -14.47 -66.90 9.96
CA ARG A 399 -14.94 -68.04 10.77
C ARG A 399 -15.24 -69.27 9.92
N LEU A 400 -15.87 -69.10 8.76
CA LEU A 400 -16.17 -70.19 7.83
C LEU A 400 -14.89 -70.84 7.31
N VAL A 401 -13.97 -70.03 6.78
CA VAL A 401 -12.69 -70.47 6.21
C VAL A 401 -11.92 -71.32 7.22
N VAL A 402 -11.84 -70.89 8.49
CA VAL A 402 -11.13 -71.64 9.52
C VAL A 402 -11.90 -72.87 10.02
N SER A 403 -13.24 -72.86 9.98
CA SER A 403 -14.03 -74.05 10.31
C SER A 403 -13.92 -75.16 9.26
N GLU A 404 -13.73 -74.80 7.98
CA GLU A 404 -13.58 -75.73 6.87
C GLU A 404 -12.20 -76.40 6.85
N CYS A 405 -11.16 -75.75 7.39
CA CYS A 405 -9.83 -76.35 7.59
C CYS A 405 -9.86 -77.59 8.50
N GLY A 406 -10.86 -77.72 9.38
CA GLY A 406 -11.02 -78.90 10.23
C GLY A 406 -11.28 -80.21 9.47
N GLY A 407 -11.59 -80.13 8.16
CA GLY A 407 -11.87 -81.28 7.30
C GLY A 407 -10.88 -81.52 6.14
N THR A 408 -9.84 -80.70 5.99
CA THR A 408 -8.85 -80.75 4.90
C THR A 408 -7.41 -80.78 5.45
N ASP A 409 -6.42 -81.21 4.64
CA ASP A 409 -4.99 -81.16 5.01
C ASP A 409 -4.40 -79.71 5.03
N GLU A 410 -5.25 -78.67 4.97
CA GLU A 410 -4.85 -77.26 4.89
C GLU A 410 -4.70 -76.66 6.30
N THR A 411 -3.60 -75.95 6.56
CA THR A 411 -3.42 -75.30 7.86
C THR A 411 -4.27 -74.03 7.97
N PRO A 412 -4.68 -73.61 9.19
CA PRO A 412 -5.40 -72.35 9.38
C PRO A 412 -4.63 -71.12 8.88
N ASP A 413 -3.29 -71.18 8.87
CA ASP A 413 -2.42 -70.13 8.35
C ASP A 413 -2.55 -70.01 6.83
N ASP A 414 -2.50 -71.13 6.11
CA ASP A 414 -2.66 -71.18 4.64
C ASP A 414 -4.06 -70.68 4.22
N ALA A 415 -5.07 -71.03 5.00
CA ALA A 415 -6.45 -70.63 4.75
C ALA A 415 -6.69 -69.12 4.99
N LEU A 416 -6.03 -68.55 6.01
CA LEU A 416 -6.03 -67.11 6.25
C LEU A 416 -5.24 -66.34 5.19
N GLU A 417 -4.15 -66.91 4.68
CA GLU A 417 -3.37 -66.32 3.59
C GLU A 417 -4.19 -66.27 2.29
N ARG A 418 -4.84 -67.38 1.92
CA ARG A 418 -5.79 -67.46 0.79
C ARG A 418 -6.94 -66.46 0.93
N TYR A 419 -7.50 -66.31 2.13
CA TYR A 419 -8.54 -65.33 2.39
C TYR A 419 -8.02 -63.88 2.29
N ALA A 420 -6.82 -63.60 2.81
CA ALA A 420 -6.18 -62.29 2.71
C ALA A 420 -5.93 -61.88 1.25
N ASP A 421 -5.49 -62.82 0.41
CA ASP A 421 -5.30 -62.59 -1.03
C ASP A 421 -6.63 -62.29 -1.73
N THR A 422 -7.69 -63.05 -1.39
CA THR A 422 -9.04 -62.84 -1.94
C THR A 422 -9.59 -61.45 -1.58
N ILE A 423 -9.36 -60.98 -0.36
CA ILE A 423 -9.76 -59.63 0.06
C ILE A 423 -8.93 -58.55 -0.64
N GLU A 424 -7.64 -58.78 -0.87
CA GLU A 424 -6.75 -57.80 -1.51
C GLU A 424 -7.12 -57.59 -3.01
N GLU A 425 -7.56 -58.65 -3.71
CA GLU A 425 -7.98 -58.56 -5.11
C GLU A 425 -9.36 -57.89 -5.29
N ALA A 426 -10.38 -58.31 -4.54
CA ALA A 426 -11.77 -57.91 -4.78
C ALA A 426 -12.36 -57.01 -3.68
N GLY A 427 -11.82 -57.06 -2.46
CA GLY A 427 -12.37 -56.38 -1.29
C GLY A 427 -12.23 -54.85 -1.33
N ALA A 428 -11.18 -54.33 -1.96
CA ALA A 428 -10.96 -52.89 -2.09
C ALA A 428 -12.02 -52.20 -2.97
N GLN A 429 -12.38 -52.82 -4.09
CA GLN A 429 -13.39 -52.29 -5.01
C GLN A 429 -14.78 -52.33 -4.38
N ALA A 430 -15.13 -53.43 -3.70
CA ALA A 430 -16.40 -53.57 -3.01
C ALA A 430 -16.57 -52.56 -1.85
N LEU A 431 -15.49 -52.31 -1.08
CA LEU A 431 -15.51 -51.31 -0.01
C LEU A 431 -15.61 -49.89 -0.59
N ALA A 432 -14.86 -49.58 -1.65
CA ALA A 432 -14.93 -48.29 -2.32
C ALA A 432 -16.35 -47.99 -2.83
N ALA A 433 -16.99 -48.94 -3.50
CA ALA A 433 -18.37 -48.81 -3.97
C ALA A 433 -19.37 -48.54 -2.83
N SER A 434 -19.24 -49.29 -1.71
CA SER A 434 -20.11 -49.14 -0.55
C SER A 434 -19.95 -47.77 0.12
N LEU A 435 -18.71 -47.28 0.25
CA LEU A 435 -18.42 -45.96 0.82
C LEU A 435 -18.87 -44.83 -0.10
N MET A 436 -18.71 -45.00 -1.42
CA MET A 436 -19.19 -44.05 -2.42
C MET A 436 -20.70 -43.89 -2.39
N ALA A 437 -21.46 -44.99 -2.32
CA ALA A 437 -22.92 -44.96 -2.22
C ALA A 437 -23.40 -44.17 -0.99
N VAL A 438 -22.69 -44.28 0.14
CA VAL A 438 -23.06 -43.58 1.37
C VAL A 438 -22.65 -42.10 1.34
N LEU A 439 -21.45 -41.82 0.84
CA LEU A 439 -20.86 -40.47 0.83
C LEU A 439 -21.48 -39.58 -0.26
N ILE A 440 -21.91 -40.17 -1.39
CA ILE A 440 -22.41 -39.46 -2.56
C ILE A 440 -23.91 -39.72 -2.80
N GLU A 441 -24.39 -40.95 -2.62
CA GLU A 441 -25.64 -41.41 -3.25
C GLU A 441 -26.82 -41.71 -2.30
N ALA A 442 -26.82 -41.20 -1.06
CA ALA A 442 -28.01 -41.25 -0.20
C ALA A 442 -28.92 -40.02 -0.41
N GLY A 443 -29.47 -39.92 -1.62
CA GLY A 443 -30.57 -39.04 -2.00
C GLY A 443 -31.71 -39.84 -2.59
N GLY A 444 -32.47 -40.55 -1.76
CA GLY A 444 -33.72 -41.16 -2.21
C GLY A 444 -34.18 -42.42 -1.47
N THR A 445 -34.70 -42.27 -0.25
CA THR A 445 -35.78 -43.13 0.30
C THR A 445 -36.51 -42.40 1.43
N HIS A 446 -37.12 -41.25 1.13
CA HIS A 446 -38.42 -40.95 1.75
C HIS A 446 -39.48 -41.50 0.80
N ALA A 447 -39.81 -42.77 1.00
CA ALA A 447 -41.03 -43.33 0.51
C ALA A 447 -42.19 -42.50 1.07
N THR A 448 -42.91 -41.82 0.19
CA THR A 448 -44.29 -41.41 0.43
C THR A 448 -45.11 -42.68 0.66
N GLY A 449 -45.38 -42.98 1.93
CA GLY A 449 -46.42 -43.91 2.35
C GLY A 449 -47.60 -43.12 2.87
N ASN A 450 -48.77 -43.36 2.26
CA ASN A 450 -50.09 -42.96 2.73
C ASN A 450 -50.32 -43.26 4.22
#